data_AF-A0A8H4Q5M9-F1
#
_entry.id   AF-A0A8H4Q5M9-F1
#
_cell.length_a   1.000
_cell.length_b   1.000
_cell.length_c   1.000
_cell.angle_alpha   90.00
_cell.angle_beta   90.00
_cell.angle_gamma   90.00
#
_symmetry.space_group_name_H-M   'P 1'
#
loop_
_entity.id
_entity.type
_entity.pdbx_description
1 polymer ?
#
loop_
_entity_poly.entity_id
_entity_poly.type
_entity_poly.pdbx_seq_one_letter_code
_entity_poly.pdbx_strand_id
1 'polypeptide(L)'
;MFFLPTTLAAVLLASVTVVAQEPGSIPSWPPPKFVCGTKSLDKATKQSIERTLQKVKEDEVTKGSDSFFSNNNDPYNRSYHVKTYFHIIALNGQEKKYFEEVNVIQQNLDALNRVYNKIGIYFVFACSIAIVNPKWAKGGYEEEMKRGLPKGHRYSHLNIYLLSSVREHEPHLQKPGFEKLGYALHPVPNPDAYLMLMDGVTINAHEAVSDSNPFNKEKQRIIPIIIHEVGHWLGLQHTFEAGCNGVGDGIDDTPAQSNATFGCPPQRSSCKEGELIGPEYNYMDYAGK
;
A
#
# COMPACT_ATOMS: atom_id res chain seq x y z
N MET A 1 -9.75 -4.71 34.30
CA MET A 1 -8.67 -5.72 34.24
C MET A 1 -9.13 -6.85 33.32
N PHE A 2 -8.91 -6.71 32.01
CA PHE A 2 -8.96 -7.79 31.01
C PHE A 2 -8.07 -7.35 29.85
N PHE A 3 -6.95 -8.05 29.71
CA PHE A 3 -5.92 -7.91 28.67
C PHE A 3 -6.23 -8.83 27.49
N LEU A 4 -5.69 -8.51 26.28
CA LEU A 4 -5.26 -9.38 25.15
C LEU A 4 -5.78 -8.92 23.73
N PRO A 5 -5.09 -9.22 22.59
CA PRO A 5 -3.69 -8.82 22.22
C PRO A 5 -3.38 -8.63 20.70
N THR A 6 -2.72 -7.53 20.32
CA THR A 6 -1.37 -7.36 19.69
C THR A 6 -0.84 -8.18 18.49
N THR A 7 -1.61 -8.84 17.63
CA THR A 7 -1.02 -9.85 16.70
C THR A 7 -0.79 -9.52 15.22
N LEU A 8 -1.00 -8.30 14.71
CA LEU A 8 -0.63 -7.99 13.31
C LEU A 8 0.70 -7.25 13.16
N ALA A 9 1.00 -6.26 14.01
CA ALA A 9 2.22 -5.45 13.82
C ALA A 9 3.41 -5.82 14.71
N ALA A 10 3.32 -6.91 15.47
CA ALA A 10 4.52 -7.57 16.00
C ALA A 10 5.32 -8.32 14.90
N VAL A 11 4.71 -8.56 13.73
CA VAL A 11 5.33 -9.32 12.63
C VAL A 11 6.31 -8.47 11.80
N LEU A 12 6.16 -7.14 11.78
CA LEU A 12 7.00 -6.25 10.96
C LEU A 12 8.21 -5.65 11.71
N LEU A 13 8.26 -5.72 13.04
CA LEU A 13 9.31 -5.06 13.85
C LEU A 13 10.41 -5.98 14.39
N ALA A 14 10.36 -7.30 14.12
CA ALA A 14 11.34 -8.25 14.66
C ALA A 14 12.59 -8.49 13.78
N SER A 15 12.69 -7.87 12.60
CA SER A 15 13.83 -8.05 11.68
C SER A 15 15.01 -7.11 11.97
N VAL A 16 14.84 -6.12 12.84
CA VAL A 16 15.88 -5.14 13.16
C VAL A 16 16.69 -5.66 14.34
N THR A 17 17.62 -6.58 14.12
CA THR A 17 18.89 -6.68 14.85
C THR A 17 19.68 -7.91 14.39
N VAL A 18 20.99 -7.71 14.16
CA VAL A 18 22.03 -8.72 13.91
C VAL A 18 22.04 -9.18 12.44
N VAL A 19 23.03 -8.84 11.60
CA VAL A 19 24.45 -9.19 11.69
C VAL A 19 25.30 -8.20 10.87
N ALA A 20 26.36 -7.69 11.47
CA ALA A 20 27.52 -7.12 10.77
C ALA A 20 28.58 -8.20 10.49
N GLN A 21 29.27 -8.10 9.35
CA GLN A 21 30.61 -8.63 8.97
C GLN A 21 30.60 -9.05 7.48
N GLU A 22 31.63 -8.89 6.64
CA GLU A 22 32.86 -8.09 6.55
C GLU A 22 33.32 -8.21 5.06
N PRO A 23 34.23 -7.37 4.55
CA PRO A 23 34.45 -7.16 3.11
C PRO A 23 35.45 -8.15 2.49
N GLY A 24 35.19 -8.54 1.24
CA GLY A 24 36.25 -8.99 0.34
C GLY A 24 35.96 -10.29 -0.40
N SER A 25 35.42 -10.16 -1.62
CA SER A 25 35.87 -10.90 -2.80
C SER A 25 34.98 -10.53 -3.98
N ILE A 26 35.59 -10.01 -5.05
CA ILE A 26 34.96 -9.78 -6.35
C ILE A 26 34.72 -11.16 -7.00
N PRO A 27 33.52 -11.43 -7.56
CA PRO A 27 33.42 -12.39 -8.64
C PRO A 27 32.88 -11.76 -9.93
N SER A 28 33.60 -12.09 -10.99
CA SER A 28 33.35 -11.83 -12.40
C SER A 28 32.02 -12.40 -12.92
N TRP A 29 31.42 -11.66 -13.86
CA TRP A 29 30.39 -12.11 -14.81
C TRP A 29 30.72 -13.46 -15.48
N PRO A 30 29.72 -14.26 -15.91
CA PRO A 30 28.34 -13.89 -16.27
C PRO A 30 27.30 -14.08 -15.13
N PRO A 31 26.09 -13.49 -15.22
CA PRO A 31 25.11 -13.47 -14.13
C PRO A 31 24.71 -14.88 -13.67
N PRO A 32 24.53 -15.12 -12.35
CA PRO A 32 24.04 -16.40 -11.86
C PRO A 32 22.61 -16.62 -12.39
N LYS A 33 22.35 -17.81 -12.90
CA LYS A 33 20.98 -18.29 -13.13
C LYS A 33 20.25 -18.26 -11.79
N PHE A 34 19.24 -17.40 -11.67
CA PHE A 34 18.36 -17.36 -10.51
C PHE A 34 17.60 -18.69 -10.41
N VAL A 35 17.93 -19.48 -9.40
CA VAL A 35 17.16 -20.65 -8.96
C VAL A 35 16.28 -20.18 -7.80
N CYS A 36 14.97 -20.43 -7.87
CA CYS A 36 14.10 -20.10 -6.73
C CYS A 36 14.49 -21.00 -5.54
N GLY A 37 14.67 -20.38 -4.38
CA GLY A 37 15.07 -21.06 -3.16
C GLY A 37 15.48 -20.06 -2.10
N THR A 38 14.53 -19.57 -1.33
CA THR A 38 14.81 -18.89 -0.06
C THR A 38 15.56 -19.85 0.86
N LYS A 39 16.64 -19.37 1.50
CA LYS A 39 17.29 -20.09 2.60
C LYS A 39 16.22 -20.50 3.62
N SER A 40 16.34 -21.71 4.17
CA SER A 40 15.37 -22.21 5.14
C SER A 40 15.24 -21.21 6.30
N LEU A 41 14.01 -20.73 6.54
CA LEU A 41 13.69 -19.90 7.69
C LEU A 41 14.23 -20.54 8.97
N ASP A 42 14.86 -19.73 9.82
CA ASP A 42 15.37 -20.20 11.09
C ASP A 42 14.22 -20.69 11.99
N LYS A 43 14.57 -21.51 12.98
CA LYS A 43 13.60 -22.18 13.84
C LYS A 43 12.73 -21.20 14.63
N ALA A 44 13.26 -20.04 15.01
CA ALA A 44 12.50 -19.03 15.75
C ALA A 44 11.47 -18.35 14.85
N THR A 45 11.85 -18.04 13.61
CA THR A 45 10.95 -17.46 12.61
C THR A 45 9.81 -18.44 12.24
N LYS A 46 10.12 -19.72 12.01
CA LYS A 46 9.10 -20.76 11.76
C LYS A 46 8.13 -20.88 12.92
N GLN A 47 8.63 -20.96 14.16
CA GLN A 47 7.78 -21.05 15.35
C GLN A 47 6.96 -19.78 15.60
N SER A 48 7.43 -18.62 15.16
CA SER A 48 6.71 -17.35 15.24
C SER A 48 5.54 -17.30 14.24
N ILE A 49 5.80 -17.75 13.01
CA ILE A 49 4.77 -17.89 11.97
C ILE A 49 3.70 -18.91 12.40
N GLU A 50 4.11 -20.10 12.88
CA GLU A 50 3.18 -21.13 13.36
C GLU A 50 2.30 -20.63 14.52
N ARG A 51 2.89 -19.91 15.49
CA ARG A 51 2.13 -19.30 16.60
C ARG A 51 1.15 -18.22 16.12
N THR A 52 1.54 -17.44 15.13
CA THR A 52 0.66 -16.41 14.53
C THR A 52 -0.51 -17.05 13.80
N LEU A 53 -0.27 -18.10 13.01
CA LEU A 53 -1.31 -18.84 12.29
C LEU A 53 -2.28 -19.53 13.25
N GLN A 54 -1.80 -20.04 14.39
CA GLN A 54 -2.64 -20.68 15.38
C GLN A 54 -3.58 -19.68 16.08
N LYS A 55 -3.09 -18.48 16.40
CA LYS A 55 -3.91 -17.41 16.98
C LYS A 55 -4.99 -16.89 16.02
N VAL A 56 -4.66 -16.76 14.74
CA VAL A 56 -5.63 -16.39 13.70
C VAL A 56 -6.77 -17.43 13.62
N LYS A 57 -6.44 -18.73 13.72
CA LYS A 57 -7.44 -19.80 13.76
C LYS A 57 -8.31 -19.75 15.02
N GLU A 58 -7.75 -19.41 16.17
CA GLU A 58 -8.49 -19.32 17.45
C GLU A 58 -9.48 -18.13 17.48
N ASP A 59 -9.10 -16.99 16.89
CA ASP A 59 -9.96 -15.80 16.75
C ASP A 59 -11.15 -16.03 15.79
N GLU A 60 -10.99 -16.94 14.83
CA GLU A 60 -12.03 -17.32 13.87
C GLU A 60 -13.04 -18.32 14.45
N VAL A 61 -12.60 -19.23 15.32
CA VAL A 61 -13.49 -20.22 15.97
C VAL A 61 -14.38 -19.59 17.05
N THR A 62 -13.94 -18.51 17.68
CA THR A 62 -14.67 -17.86 18.79
C THR A 62 -15.69 -16.81 18.36
N LYS A 63 -15.65 -16.34 17.10
CA LYS A 63 -16.62 -15.38 16.54
C LYS A 63 -17.28 -15.98 15.31
N GLY A 64 -18.27 -16.84 15.54
CA GLY A 64 -19.03 -17.52 14.48
C GLY A 64 -19.49 -16.57 13.36
N SER A 65 -18.84 -16.66 12.21
CA SER A 65 -19.34 -16.21 10.91
C SER A 65 -18.51 -16.86 9.80
N ASP A 66 -19.16 -17.73 9.02
CA ASP A 66 -18.79 -18.28 7.71
C ASP A 66 -17.29 -18.48 7.42
N SER A 67 -16.90 -19.76 7.38
CA SER A 67 -15.59 -20.24 6.96
C SER A 67 -15.18 -19.66 5.61
N PHE A 68 -14.30 -18.65 5.64
CA PHE A 68 -13.73 -17.99 4.46
C PHE A 68 -12.37 -18.56 4.05
N PHE A 69 -11.97 -19.72 4.59
CA PHE A 69 -10.66 -20.32 4.39
C PHE A 69 -10.75 -21.64 3.63
N SER A 70 -10.03 -21.71 2.51
CA SER A 70 -9.61 -22.98 1.96
C SER A 70 -8.74 -23.69 3.00
N ASN A 71 -9.02 -24.97 3.28
CA ASN A 71 -8.32 -25.84 4.25
C ASN A 71 -6.84 -26.12 3.89
N ASN A 72 -6.20 -25.29 3.06
CA ASN A 72 -4.78 -25.41 2.78
C ASN A 72 -3.97 -24.78 3.91
N ASN A 73 -3.40 -25.64 4.76
CA ASN A 73 -2.47 -25.29 5.84
C ASN A 73 -1.07 -24.85 5.33
N ASP A 74 -0.94 -24.45 4.07
CA ASP A 74 0.29 -23.89 3.52
C ASP A 74 0.20 -22.35 3.56
N PRO A 75 0.93 -21.66 4.45
CA PRO A 75 0.90 -20.20 4.54
C PRO A 75 1.39 -19.49 3.28
N TYR A 76 2.09 -20.21 2.37
CA TYR A 76 2.54 -19.67 1.09
C TYR A 76 1.50 -19.80 -0.03
N ASN A 77 0.39 -20.50 0.20
CA ASN A 77 -0.67 -20.74 -0.79
C ASN A 77 -2.05 -20.28 -0.29
N ARG A 78 -2.09 -19.37 0.69
CA ARG A 78 -3.33 -18.78 1.22
C ARG A 78 -3.70 -17.54 0.40
N SER A 79 -4.89 -17.55 -0.19
CA SER A 79 -5.48 -16.35 -0.79
C SER A 79 -6.04 -15.43 0.29
N TYR A 80 -5.73 -14.14 0.21
CA TYR A 80 -6.23 -13.09 1.09
C TYR A 80 -7.28 -12.26 0.36
N HIS A 81 -8.51 -12.25 0.86
CA HIS A 81 -9.60 -11.46 0.27
C HIS A 81 -9.89 -10.23 1.14
N VAL A 82 -9.49 -9.06 0.65
CA VAL A 82 -9.67 -7.77 1.32
C VAL A 82 -10.99 -7.17 0.86
N LYS A 83 -11.93 -6.94 1.76
CA LYS A 83 -13.16 -6.20 1.43
C LYS A 83 -12.82 -4.72 1.26
N THR A 84 -13.17 -4.17 0.09
CA THR A 84 -12.79 -2.83 -0.30
C THR A 84 -14.00 -1.94 -0.49
N TYR A 85 -13.98 -0.79 0.18
CA TYR A 85 -15.03 0.23 0.17
C TYR A 85 -14.51 1.49 -0.54
N PHE A 86 -15.31 2.05 -1.44
CA PHE A 86 -14.93 3.24 -2.19
C PHE A 86 -15.80 4.44 -1.84
N HIS A 87 -15.17 5.58 -1.62
CA HIS A 87 -15.86 6.83 -1.28
C HIS A 87 -15.46 7.89 -2.30
N ILE A 88 -16.36 8.30 -3.18
CA ILE A 88 -16.16 9.42 -4.11
C ILE A 88 -16.66 10.69 -3.45
N ILE A 89 -15.77 11.66 -3.25
CA ILE A 89 -16.08 12.97 -2.69
C ILE A 89 -15.73 14.04 -3.73
N ALA A 90 -16.75 14.49 -4.45
CA ALA A 90 -16.61 15.45 -5.53
C ALA A 90 -16.88 16.90 -5.08
N LEU A 91 -16.26 17.85 -5.79
CA LEU A 91 -16.44 19.28 -5.62
C LEU A 91 -17.83 19.75 -6.06
N ASN A 92 -18.39 19.14 -7.10
CA ASN A 92 -19.69 19.50 -7.65
C ASN A 92 -20.35 18.33 -8.38
N GLY A 93 -21.61 18.51 -8.79
CA GLY A 93 -22.38 17.47 -9.45
C GLY A 93 -21.84 17.03 -10.82
N GLN A 94 -21.20 17.94 -11.57
CA GLN A 94 -20.60 17.59 -12.88
C GLN A 94 -19.39 16.68 -12.69
N GLU A 95 -18.53 16.99 -11.72
CA GLU A 95 -17.35 16.19 -11.42
C GLU A 95 -17.72 14.81 -10.82
N LYS A 96 -18.71 14.77 -9.93
CA LYS A 96 -19.27 13.50 -9.44
C LYS A 96 -19.72 12.63 -10.62
N LYS A 97 -20.51 13.20 -11.52
CA LYS A 97 -21.03 12.51 -12.70
C LYS A 97 -19.88 12.02 -13.60
N TYR A 98 -18.85 12.84 -13.80
CA TYR A 98 -17.65 12.45 -14.54
C TYR A 98 -16.98 11.21 -13.92
N PHE A 99 -16.71 11.20 -12.61
CA PHE A 99 -16.08 10.06 -11.93
C PHE A 99 -16.92 8.77 -12.01
N GLU A 100 -18.25 8.89 -11.96
CA GLU A 100 -19.17 7.77 -12.13
C GLU A 100 -19.17 7.26 -13.58
N GLU A 101 -19.20 8.15 -14.57
CA GLU A 101 -19.22 7.80 -16.00
C GLU A 101 -17.93 7.13 -16.48
N VAL A 102 -16.77 7.60 -16.02
CA VAL A 102 -15.49 6.94 -16.31
C VAL A 102 -15.29 5.67 -15.47
N ASN A 103 -16.19 5.39 -14.53
CA ASN A 103 -16.12 4.23 -13.65
C ASN A 103 -14.80 4.14 -12.87
N VAL A 104 -14.39 5.24 -12.25
CA VAL A 104 -13.10 5.35 -11.53
C VAL A 104 -12.89 4.22 -10.52
N ILE A 105 -13.96 3.75 -9.87
CA ILE A 105 -13.92 2.64 -8.91
C ILE A 105 -13.42 1.36 -9.55
N GLN A 106 -14.02 0.95 -10.67
CA GLN A 106 -13.64 -0.29 -11.33
C GLN A 106 -12.21 -0.22 -11.86
N GLN A 107 -11.79 0.92 -12.40
CA GLN A 107 -10.43 1.11 -12.89
C GLN A 107 -9.39 0.90 -11.78
N ASN A 108 -9.63 1.47 -10.59
CA ASN A 108 -8.74 1.31 -9.44
C ASN A 108 -8.77 -0.11 -8.88
N LEU A 109 -9.96 -0.73 -8.80
CA LEU A 109 -10.09 -2.12 -8.35
C LEU A 109 -9.37 -3.10 -9.29
N ASP A 110 -9.50 -2.91 -10.60
CA ASP A 110 -8.83 -3.71 -11.62
C ASP A 110 -7.31 -3.52 -11.56
N ALA A 111 -6.84 -2.30 -11.32
CA ALA A 111 -5.42 -2.01 -11.15
C ALA A 111 -4.82 -2.76 -9.96
N LEU A 112 -5.49 -2.70 -8.81
CA LEU A 112 -5.09 -3.43 -7.61
C LEU A 112 -5.03 -4.94 -7.88
N ASN A 113 -6.12 -5.50 -8.40
CA ASN A 113 -6.21 -6.94 -8.66
C ASN A 113 -5.25 -7.40 -9.77
N ARG A 114 -4.88 -6.55 -10.73
CA ARG A 114 -3.86 -6.88 -11.74
C ARG A 114 -2.48 -7.14 -11.12
N VAL A 115 -2.13 -6.40 -10.07
CA VAL A 115 -0.80 -6.48 -9.42
C VAL A 115 -0.83 -7.48 -8.27
N TYR A 116 -1.74 -7.30 -7.33
CA TYR A 116 -1.72 -8.01 -6.05
C TYR A 116 -2.22 -9.46 -6.15
N ASN A 117 -3.07 -9.81 -7.13
CA ASN A 117 -3.52 -11.20 -7.28
C ASN A 117 -2.37 -12.17 -7.58
N LYS A 118 -1.28 -11.67 -8.19
CA LYS A 118 -0.07 -12.47 -8.49
C LYS A 118 0.62 -12.98 -7.23
N ILE A 119 0.42 -12.30 -6.10
CA ILE A 119 0.93 -12.66 -4.77
C ILE A 119 -0.18 -13.13 -3.83
N GLY A 120 -1.35 -13.49 -4.38
CA GLY A 120 -2.46 -14.08 -3.62
C GLY A 120 -3.30 -13.10 -2.81
N ILE A 121 -3.20 -11.78 -3.05
CA ILE A 121 -4.04 -10.76 -2.41
C ILE A 121 -5.09 -10.28 -3.42
N TYR A 122 -6.36 -10.40 -3.05
CA TYR A 122 -7.51 -10.08 -3.87
C TYR A 122 -8.36 -9.00 -3.19
N PHE A 123 -8.59 -7.89 -3.89
CA PHE A 123 -9.47 -6.83 -3.44
C PHE A 123 -10.88 -7.09 -3.97
N VAL A 124 -11.83 -7.23 -3.06
CA VAL A 124 -13.23 -7.56 -3.36
C VAL A 124 -14.07 -6.34 -3.09
N PHE A 125 -14.73 -5.83 -4.13
CA PHE A 125 -15.69 -4.73 -4.00
C PHE A 125 -16.77 -5.08 -2.97
N ALA A 126 -16.91 -4.25 -1.95
CA ALA A 126 -17.94 -4.41 -0.93
C ALA A 126 -19.09 -3.43 -1.15
N CYS A 127 -18.79 -2.12 -1.18
CA CYS A 127 -19.78 -1.07 -1.35
C CYS A 127 -19.09 0.23 -1.79
N SER A 128 -19.87 1.16 -2.32
CA SER A 128 -19.42 2.50 -2.63
C SER A 128 -20.45 3.57 -2.31
N ILE A 129 -19.96 4.79 -2.04
CA ILE A 129 -20.77 6.00 -1.96
C ILE A 129 -20.15 7.09 -2.82
N ALA A 130 -20.99 7.91 -3.46
CA ALA A 130 -20.56 9.08 -4.20
C ALA A 130 -21.38 10.30 -3.75
N ILE A 131 -20.69 11.32 -3.24
CA ILE A 131 -21.31 12.54 -2.72
C ILE A 131 -20.67 13.80 -3.31
N VAL A 132 -21.42 14.89 -3.27
CA VAL A 132 -20.90 16.24 -3.53
C VAL A 132 -20.68 16.92 -2.18
N ASN A 133 -19.42 17.17 -1.83
CA ASN A 133 -19.06 17.93 -0.64
C ASN A 133 -17.79 18.75 -0.91
N PRO A 134 -17.91 20.02 -1.35
CA PRO A 134 -16.76 20.84 -1.72
C PRO A 134 -15.77 21.09 -0.59
N LYS A 135 -16.22 20.98 0.67
CA LYS A 135 -15.38 21.15 1.87
C LYS A 135 -14.44 19.96 2.05
N TRP A 136 -14.92 18.75 1.84
CA TRP A 136 -14.13 17.52 1.98
C TRP A 136 -13.34 17.18 0.70
N ALA A 137 -13.89 17.50 -0.47
CA ALA A 137 -13.34 17.14 -1.78
C ALA A 137 -11.93 17.68 -2.08
N LYS A 138 -11.45 18.66 -1.30
CA LYS A 138 -10.13 19.29 -1.46
C LYS A 138 -9.05 18.69 -0.55
N GLY A 139 -9.40 17.71 0.27
CA GLY A 139 -8.49 17.07 1.23
C GLY A 139 -8.55 17.66 2.64
N GLY A 140 -9.35 18.70 2.87
CA GLY A 140 -9.56 19.27 4.19
C GLY A 140 -10.59 18.49 5.01
N TYR A 141 -10.55 18.69 6.34
CA TYR A 141 -11.54 18.13 7.28
C TYR A 141 -11.68 16.60 7.22
N GLU A 142 -10.55 15.90 7.05
CA GLU A 142 -10.51 14.45 6.84
C GLU A 142 -11.20 13.67 7.96
N GLU A 143 -10.97 14.03 9.22
CA GLU A 143 -11.58 13.35 10.36
C GLU A 143 -13.12 13.45 10.32
N GLU A 144 -13.64 14.65 10.03
CA GLU A 144 -15.08 14.89 9.88
C GLU A 144 -15.66 14.05 8.74
N MET A 145 -14.97 14.04 7.58
CA MET A 145 -15.33 13.22 6.44
C MET A 145 -15.37 11.73 6.79
N LYS A 146 -14.29 11.19 7.40
CA LYS A 146 -14.15 9.76 7.72
C LYS A 146 -15.07 9.31 8.86
N ARG A 147 -15.58 10.22 9.70
CA ARG A 147 -16.67 9.95 10.66
C ARG A 147 -18.04 9.92 9.98
N GLY A 148 -18.27 10.81 9.02
CA GLY A 148 -19.56 11.00 8.37
C GLY A 148 -19.90 9.97 7.28
N LEU A 149 -18.92 9.23 6.78
CA LEU A 149 -19.11 8.27 5.70
C LEU A 149 -19.32 6.83 6.21
N PRO A 150 -20.23 6.05 5.58
CA PRO A 150 -20.33 4.62 5.86
C PRO A 150 -19.03 3.93 5.45
N LYS A 151 -18.49 3.01 6.27
CA LYS A 151 -17.19 2.39 5.99
C LYS A 151 -17.07 0.97 6.52
N GLY A 152 -16.02 0.27 6.08
CA GLY A 152 -15.67 -1.01 6.69
C GLY A 152 -15.33 -0.84 8.18
N HIS A 153 -15.96 -1.65 9.04
CA HIS A 153 -15.78 -1.56 10.50
C HIS A 153 -14.62 -2.41 11.05
N ARG A 154 -13.92 -3.15 10.18
CA ARG A 154 -12.79 -4.01 10.57
C ARG A 154 -11.50 -3.41 10.04
N TYR A 155 -10.43 -3.57 10.80
CA TYR A 155 -9.08 -3.12 10.39
C TYR A 155 -8.54 -3.87 9.16
N SER A 156 -9.11 -5.03 8.85
CA SER A 156 -8.83 -5.79 7.62
C SER A 156 -9.66 -5.37 6.41
N HIS A 157 -10.54 -4.37 6.56
CA HIS A 157 -11.28 -3.80 5.43
C HIS A 157 -10.54 -2.57 4.91
N LEU A 158 -10.35 -2.47 3.61
CA LEU A 158 -9.72 -1.34 2.98
C LEU A 158 -10.78 -0.27 2.64
N ASN A 159 -10.58 0.96 3.10
CA ASN A 159 -11.36 2.13 2.69
C ASN A 159 -10.53 3.00 1.76
N ILE A 160 -11.04 3.24 0.54
CA ILE A 160 -10.40 4.09 -0.47
C ILE A 160 -11.25 5.36 -0.63
N TYR A 161 -10.65 6.51 -0.38
CA TYR A 161 -11.25 7.83 -0.51
C TYR A 161 -10.72 8.51 -1.77
N LEU A 162 -11.61 8.73 -2.74
CA LEU A 162 -11.36 9.36 -4.02
C LEU A 162 -11.83 10.82 -3.94
N LEU A 163 -10.88 11.75 -3.83
CA LEU A 163 -11.14 13.18 -3.66
C LEU A 163 -10.77 13.94 -4.92
N SER A 164 -11.45 15.05 -5.20
CA SER A 164 -11.11 15.94 -6.33
C SER A 164 -9.70 16.54 -6.23
N SER A 165 -9.21 16.74 -5.01
CA SER A 165 -7.82 17.12 -4.74
C SER A 165 -7.46 16.72 -3.31
N VAL A 166 -6.18 16.48 -3.05
CA VAL A 166 -5.66 16.23 -1.70
C VAL A 166 -4.77 17.37 -1.20
N ARG A 167 -4.82 18.54 -1.86
CA ARG A 167 -3.97 19.69 -1.53
C ARG A 167 -4.12 20.11 -0.06
N GLU A 168 -5.34 20.23 0.44
CA GLU A 168 -5.61 20.83 1.76
C GLU A 168 -5.27 19.92 2.95
N HIS A 169 -4.88 18.67 2.73
CA HIS A 169 -4.57 17.73 3.82
C HIS A 169 -3.30 18.14 4.59
N GLU A 170 -2.30 18.71 3.91
CA GLU A 170 -1.05 19.19 4.53
C GLU A 170 -0.61 20.52 3.91
N PRO A 171 -1.26 21.65 4.28
CA PRO A 171 -1.02 22.93 3.64
C PRO A 171 0.42 23.43 3.80
N HIS A 172 1.11 23.01 4.87
CA HIS A 172 2.50 23.37 5.14
C HIS A 172 3.51 22.66 4.24
N LEU A 173 3.11 21.56 3.59
CA LEU A 173 3.96 20.77 2.70
C LEU A 173 3.72 21.09 1.21
N GLN A 174 2.79 22.01 0.91
CA GLN A 174 2.52 22.45 -0.45
C GLN A 174 3.68 23.32 -0.97
N LYS A 175 4.49 22.76 -1.88
CA LYS A 175 5.51 23.51 -2.63
C LYS A 175 4.97 23.87 -4.01
N PRO A 176 5.22 25.09 -4.53
CA PRO A 176 4.87 25.43 -5.90
C PRO A 176 5.46 24.39 -6.88
N GLY A 177 4.60 23.80 -7.72
CA GLY A 177 4.99 22.76 -8.69
C GLY A 177 4.96 21.32 -8.19
N PHE A 178 4.65 21.07 -6.91
CA PHE A 178 4.49 19.72 -6.36
C PHE A 178 3.12 19.57 -5.71
N GLU A 179 2.30 18.64 -6.21
CA GLU A 179 1.02 18.27 -5.63
C GLU A 179 1.10 16.82 -5.14
N LYS A 180 0.76 16.61 -3.87
CA LYS A 180 0.56 15.27 -3.30
C LYS A 180 -0.55 14.57 -4.10
N LEU A 181 -0.31 13.34 -4.52
CA LEU A 181 -1.27 12.60 -5.36
C LEU A 181 -2.12 11.61 -4.55
N GLY A 182 -1.58 11.15 -3.42
CA GLY A 182 -2.25 10.27 -2.48
C GLY A 182 -1.53 10.18 -1.14
N TYR A 183 -2.14 9.44 -0.22
CA TYR A 183 -1.52 8.95 1.01
C TYR A 183 -2.28 7.75 1.55
N ALA A 184 -1.57 6.97 2.37
CA ALA A 184 -2.16 5.95 3.22
C ALA A 184 -1.63 6.07 4.65
N LEU A 185 -2.37 5.51 5.60
CA LEU A 185 -1.85 5.23 6.92
C LEU A 185 -1.17 3.86 6.93
N HIS A 186 0.08 3.79 7.38
CA HIS A 186 0.76 2.52 7.60
C HIS A 186 0.08 1.69 8.68
N PRO A 187 0.16 0.35 8.61
CA PRO A 187 -0.42 -0.51 9.62
C PRO A 187 0.32 -0.35 10.96
N VAL A 188 -0.44 -0.30 12.05
CA VAL A 188 0.09 -0.16 13.41
C VAL A 188 -0.40 -1.29 14.32
N PRO A 189 0.35 -1.65 15.38
CA PRO A 189 -0.09 -2.65 16.35
C PRO A 189 -1.17 -2.08 17.24
N ASN A 190 -2.34 -2.73 17.27
CA ASN A 190 -3.47 -2.33 18.11
C ASN A 190 -3.86 -0.87 17.86
N PRO A 191 -4.33 -0.54 16.64
CA PRO A 191 -4.80 0.80 16.38
C PRO A 191 -5.88 1.17 17.40
N ASP A 192 -5.76 2.34 18.00
CA ASP A 192 -6.84 2.89 18.80
C ASP A 192 -8.03 3.28 17.89
N ALA A 193 -9.12 3.72 18.50
CA ALA A 193 -10.32 4.11 17.76
C ALA A 193 -10.07 5.26 16.76
N TYR A 194 -9.08 6.13 17.02
CA TYR A 194 -8.74 7.23 16.14
C TYR A 194 -7.95 6.74 14.92
N LEU A 195 -6.96 5.86 15.11
CA LEU A 195 -6.21 5.26 14.02
C LEU A 195 -7.10 4.35 13.18
N MET A 196 -8.01 3.59 13.79
CA MET A 196 -9.04 2.85 13.05
C MET A 196 -10.00 3.76 12.27
N LEU A 197 -10.25 4.98 12.77
CA LEU A 197 -11.08 5.97 12.08
C LEU A 197 -10.35 6.53 10.84
N MET A 198 -9.06 6.82 10.99
CA MET A 198 -8.21 7.43 9.97
C MET A 198 -7.63 6.41 8.98
N ASP A 199 -7.69 5.12 9.28
CA ASP A 199 -7.22 4.04 8.40
C ASP A 199 -7.80 4.10 6.98
N GLY A 200 -6.99 3.68 6.02
CA GLY A 200 -7.33 3.61 4.60
C GLY A 200 -6.40 4.42 3.72
N VAL A 201 -6.82 4.57 2.47
CA VAL A 201 -6.08 5.19 1.39
C VAL A 201 -6.87 6.38 0.86
N THR A 202 -6.24 7.53 0.72
CA THR A 202 -6.84 8.73 0.12
C THR A 202 -6.04 9.12 -1.12
N ILE A 203 -6.71 9.25 -2.26
CA ILE A 203 -6.05 9.61 -3.54
C ILE A 203 -6.82 10.70 -4.28
N ASN A 204 -6.08 11.45 -5.09
CA ASN A 204 -6.66 12.39 -6.05
C ASN A 204 -7.35 11.61 -7.18
N ALA A 205 -8.68 11.67 -7.22
CA ALA A 205 -9.53 10.97 -8.16
C ALA A 205 -9.25 11.36 -9.63
N HIS A 206 -8.78 12.58 -9.89
CA HIS A 206 -8.40 13.02 -11.24
C HIS A 206 -7.12 12.38 -11.75
N GLU A 207 -6.27 11.90 -10.85
CA GLU A 207 -5.02 11.21 -11.17
C GLU A 207 -5.23 9.68 -11.15
N ALA A 208 -6.33 9.22 -10.54
CA ALA A 208 -6.71 7.81 -10.41
C ALA A 208 -7.51 7.23 -11.60
N VAL A 209 -7.57 7.93 -12.73
CA VAL A 209 -8.26 7.48 -13.96
C VAL A 209 -7.25 7.13 -15.06
N SER A 210 -7.52 6.08 -15.84
CA SER A 210 -6.67 5.58 -16.94
C SER A 210 -6.72 6.43 -18.19
N ASP A 211 -7.87 7.06 -18.44
CA ASP A 211 -8.18 7.72 -19.70
C ASP A 211 -7.78 9.19 -19.63
N SER A 212 -7.61 9.83 -20.80
CA SER A 212 -7.27 11.24 -20.92
C SER A 212 -8.25 12.07 -20.09
N ASN A 213 -7.82 12.45 -18.90
CA ASN A 213 -8.59 13.31 -18.02
C ASN A 213 -8.86 14.62 -18.80
N PRO A 214 -10.11 15.00 -19.09
CA PRO A 214 -10.40 16.23 -19.82
C PRO A 214 -9.95 17.48 -19.03
N PHE A 215 -9.75 17.35 -17.72
CA PHE A 215 -9.21 18.36 -16.82
C PHE A 215 -7.68 18.33 -16.70
N ASN A 216 -7.00 17.28 -17.20
CA ASN A 216 -5.54 17.15 -17.18
C ASN A 216 -5.03 16.38 -18.41
N LYS A 217 -5.02 17.05 -19.57
CA LYS A 217 -4.71 16.45 -20.89
C LYS A 217 -3.23 16.09 -21.08
N GLU A 218 -2.34 16.60 -20.23
CA GLU A 218 -0.88 16.44 -20.39
C GLU A 218 -0.30 15.28 -19.58
N LYS A 219 -1.01 14.79 -18.55
CA LYS A 219 -0.56 13.65 -17.75
C LYS A 219 -1.18 12.35 -18.24
N GLN A 220 -0.49 11.67 -19.15
CA GLN A 220 -0.84 10.30 -19.50
C GLN A 220 -0.54 9.39 -18.31
N ARG A 221 -1.61 8.88 -17.70
CA ARG A 221 -1.66 7.73 -16.77
C ARG A 221 -1.04 7.99 -15.40
N ILE A 222 -1.87 8.03 -14.34
CA ILE A 222 -1.36 7.71 -13.00
C ILE A 222 -2.26 6.74 -12.19
N ILE A 223 -2.68 5.64 -12.81
CA ILE A 223 -3.16 4.46 -12.06
C ILE A 223 -2.15 3.90 -11.03
N PRO A 224 -0.81 4.03 -11.17
CA PRO A 224 0.11 3.49 -10.16
C PRO A 224 -0.07 4.04 -8.75
N ILE A 225 -0.67 5.23 -8.57
CA ILE A 225 -0.87 5.82 -7.23
C ILE A 225 -1.66 4.87 -6.33
N ILE A 226 -2.77 4.29 -6.79
CA ILE A 226 -3.55 3.41 -5.90
C ILE A 226 -2.76 2.16 -5.50
N ILE A 227 -1.92 1.64 -6.40
CA ILE A 227 -1.08 0.48 -6.13
C ILE A 227 -0.02 0.84 -5.07
N HIS A 228 0.60 2.02 -5.22
CA HIS A 228 1.58 2.58 -4.30
C HIS A 228 0.99 2.83 -2.90
N GLU A 229 -0.12 3.56 -2.81
CA GLU A 229 -0.74 3.89 -1.52
C GLU A 229 -1.30 2.64 -0.82
N VAL A 230 -1.86 1.69 -1.56
CA VAL A 230 -2.24 0.40 -0.97
C VAL A 230 -1.02 -0.39 -0.51
N GLY A 231 0.15 -0.23 -1.15
CA GLY A 231 1.41 -0.77 -0.68
C GLY A 231 1.78 -0.23 0.70
N HIS A 232 1.65 1.08 0.92
CA HIS A 232 1.81 1.69 2.24
C HIS A 232 0.80 1.18 3.27
N TRP A 233 -0.48 1.03 2.89
CA TRP A 233 -1.51 0.45 3.76
C TRP A 233 -1.20 -1.01 4.15
N LEU A 234 -0.53 -1.76 3.27
CA LEU A 234 0.00 -3.10 3.54
C LEU A 234 1.35 -3.11 4.28
N GLY A 235 1.93 -1.94 4.55
CA GLY A 235 3.14 -1.76 5.35
C GLY A 235 4.44 -1.61 4.57
N LEU A 236 4.39 -1.48 3.25
CA LEU A 236 5.59 -1.23 2.45
C LEU A 236 6.05 0.22 2.62
N GLN A 237 7.37 0.39 2.69
CA GLN A 237 8.01 1.70 2.68
C GLN A 237 8.42 2.09 1.27
N HIS A 238 8.74 3.37 1.09
CA HIS A 238 9.41 3.81 -0.13
C HIS A 238 10.75 3.10 -0.30
N THR A 239 11.14 2.79 -1.54
CA THR A 239 12.44 2.16 -1.87
C THR A 239 13.66 2.99 -1.45
N PHE A 240 13.46 4.29 -1.26
CA PHE A 240 14.46 5.27 -0.82
C PHE A 240 14.32 5.63 0.66
N GLU A 241 13.47 4.92 1.42
CA GLU A 241 13.34 5.12 2.85
C GLU A 241 14.66 4.80 3.56
N ALA A 242 14.98 5.57 4.61
CA ALA A 242 16.24 5.49 5.37
C ALA A 242 17.56 5.66 4.57
N GLY A 243 17.51 5.83 3.24
CA GLY A 243 18.66 6.14 2.39
C GLY A 243 19.78 5.09 2.41
N CYS A 244 20.94 5.44 1.85
CA CYS A 244 22.07 4.53 1.67
C CYS A 244 22.76 4.06 2.96
N ASN A 245 22.63 4.83 4.04
CA ASN A 245 23.29 4.57 5.31
C ASN A 245 22.33 3.97 6.35
N GLY A 246 21.04 3.82 6.00
CA GLY A 246 20.03 3.21 6.84
C GLY A 246 19.75 1.75 6.46
N VAL A 247 18.64 1.22 6.97
CA VAL A 247 18.18 -0.16 6.68
C VAL A 247 17.45 -0.29 5.34
N GLY A 248 17.43 0.77 4.52
CA GLY A 248 16.57 0.87 3.34
C GLY A 248 15.08 0.85 3.71
N ASP A 249 14.27 0.29 2.82
CA ASP A 249 12.84 0.06 3.00
C ASP A 249 12.51 -1.14 3.92
N GLY A 250 13.55 -1.83 4.42
CA GLY A 250 13.42 -3.04 5.24
C GLY A 250 13.17 -4.32 4.44
N ILE A 251 13.36 -4.29 3.11
CA ILE A 251 13.17 -5.42 2.20
C ILE A 251 14.50 -5.80 1.54
N ASP A 252 15.02 -6.99 1.84
CA ASP A 252 16.36 -7.42 1.43
C ASP A 252 16.58 -7.46 -0.11
N ASP A 253 15.52 -7.71 -0.88
CA ASP A 253 15.59 -7.77 -2.35
C ASP A 253 15.27 -6.44 -3.04
N THR A 254 15.01 -5.37 -2.29
CA THR A 254 14.98 -4.00 -2.78
C THR A 254 16.35 -3.34 -2.56
N PRO A 255 17.12 -3.04 -3.62
CA PRO A 255 18.35 -2.27 -3.44
C PRO A 255 18.05 -0.87 -2.90
N ALA A 256 18.73 -0.51 -1.80
CA ALA A 256 18.56 0.79 -1.17
C ALA A 256 18.83 1.93 -2.16
N GLN A 257 18.01 2.98 -2.08
CA GLN A 257 18.12 4.18 -2.91
C GLN A 257 18.34 5.42 -2.05
N SER A 258 19.08 6.40 -2.59
CA SER A 258 19.38 7.64 -1.86
C SER A 258 18.23 8.66 -1.85
N ASN A 259 17.37 8.64 -2.88
CA ASN A 259 16.21 9.52 -3.02
C ASN A 259 15.23 8.95 -4.06
N ALA A 260 14.01 9.48 -4.06
CA ALA A 260 12.97 9.15 -5.02
C ALA A 260 13.40 9.36 -6.47
N THR A 261 12.88 8.53 -7.36
CA THR A 261 13.05 8.69 -8.79
C THR A 261 11.76 9.23 -9.41
N PHE A 262 11.87 10.23 -10.27
CA PHE A 262 10.75 10.81 -10.99
C PHE A 262 10.89 10.58 -12.48
N GLY A 263 9.76 10.43 -13.17
CA GLY A 263 9.74 10.13 -14.60
C GLY A 263 10.14 8.68 -14.90
N CYS A 264 10.67 8.43 -16.09
CA CYS A 264 11.02 7.08 -16.55
C CYS A 264 12.50 7.03 -16.99
N PRO A 265 13.47 7.20 -16.08
CA PRO A 265 14.87 7.00 -16.44
C PRO A 265 15.11 5.51 -16.76
N PRO A 266 15.87 5.18 -17.82
CA PRO A 266 16.03 3.80 -18.26
C PRO A 266 16.74 2.92 -17.23
N GLN A 267 17.71 3.48 -16.48
CA GLN A 267 18.41 2.84 -15.37
C GLN A 267 18.98 3.93 -14.43
N ARG A 268 19.12 3.61 -13.15
CA ARG A 268 19.74 4.48 -12.15
C ARG A 268 20.65 3.67 -11.22
N SER A 269 21.70 4.28 -10.67
CA SER A 269 22.51 3.65 -9.63
C SER A 269 21.74 3.49 -8.32
N SER A 270 21.86 2.32 -7.69
CA SER A 270 21.46 2.14 -6.28
C SER A 270 22.52 2.75 -5.34
N CYS A 271 22.35 2.58 -4.03
CA CYS A 271 23.35 2.93 -3.03
C CYS A 271 24.60 2.05 -3.06
N LYS A 272 24.55 0.91 -3.75
CA LYS A 272 25.69 0.00 -3.91
C LYS A 272 26.45 0.35 -5.18
N GLU A 273 27.75 0.54 -5.04
CA GLU A 273 28.61 0.91 -6.16
C GLU A 273 28.53 -0.11 -7.30
N GLY A 274 28.30 0.38 -8.53
CA GLY A 274 28.19 -0.43 -9.74
C GLY A 274 26.86 -1.17 -9.93
N GLU A 275 25.92 -1.07 -8.98
CA GLU A 275 24.60 -1.68 -9.10
C GLU A 275 23.60 -0.72 -9.75
N LEU A 276 22.94 -1.19 -10.81
CA LEU A 276 21.90 -0.46 -11.52
C LEU A 276 20.53 -1.07 -11.21
N ILE A 277 19.56 -0.20 -11.02
CA ILE A 277 18.16 -0.54 -10.76
C ILE A 277 17.27 0.07 -11.84
N GLY A 278 16.08 -0.52 -11.99
CA GLY A 278 14.98 0.06 -12.75
C GLY A 278 13.87 0.50 -11.77
N PRO A 279 13.89 1.76 -11.29
CA PRO A 279 12.89 2.29 -10.37
C PRO A 279 11.46 2.20 -10.90
N GLU A 280 11.28 2.19 -12.21
CA GLU A 280 9.98 2.06 -12.85
C GLU A 280 9.29 0.71 -12.61
N TYR A 281 10.03 -0.32 -12.19
CA TYR A 281 9.48 -1.65 -11.92
C TYR A 281 9.06 -1.84 -10.46
N ASN A 282 9.34 -0.88 -9.57
CA ASN A 282 8.91 -0.95 -8.18
C ASN A 282 7.85 0.13 -7.92
N TYR A 283 6.63 -0.32 -7.59
CA TYR A 283 5.52 0.58 -7.30
C TYR A 283 5.77 1.48 -6.09
N MET A 284 6.70 1.14 -5.18
CA MET A 284 7.06 1.95 -4.01
C MET A 284 8.10 3.03 -4.32
N ASP A 285 8.53 3.16 -5.58
CA ASP A 285 9.23 4.33 -6.08
C ASP A 285 8.23 5.30 -6.74
N TYR A 286 8.57 6.58 -6.85
CA TYR A 286 7.75 7.57 -7.54
C TYR A 286 7.80 7.47 -9.06
N ALA A 287 8.67 6.59 -9.60
CA ALA A 287 8.72 6.23 -11.01
C ALA A 287 7.89 4.97 -11.36
N GLY A 288 7.39 4.25 -10.36
CA GLY A 288 6.76 2.94 -10.52
C GLY A 288 5.54 2.93 -11.46
N LYS A 289 5.41 1.90 -12.31
CA LYS A 289 4.32 1.76 -13.29
C LYS A 289 3.84 0.32 -13.50
#